data_AF-A0A351FYM4-F1
#
_entry.id   AF-A0A351FYM4-F1
#
_cell.length_a   1.000
_cell.length_b   1.000
_cell.length_c   1.000
_cell.angle_alpha   90.00
_cell.angle_beta   90.00
_cell.angle_gamma   90.00
#
_symmetry.space_group_name_H-M   'P 1'
#
loop_
_entity.id
_entity.type
_entity.pdbx_description
1 polymer ?
#
loop_
_entity_poly.entity_id
_entity_poly.type
_entity_poly.pdbx_seq_one_letter_code
_entity_poly.pdbx_strand_id
1 'polypeptide(L)'
;MITSLSSLMRRWSPPAGYRWRRQSTISFVAFHALVPLALTPWFFSWTGVALAFVGFYLFNTVGIDVCFHRLLSHRSFKSPLWLERTLALLGVCGLQDSPTQWAATHRRHHRHTDEEQDPHSPLESVFWGHIGWLIVKEKDPHRSVLQQKYVADMLRDPFYRHIEKNTLWLWIFLGHAILFFGAGFLVGLTNDGTLAAGARVGTSMFLWGVIVRVVYSWHATWAVNSVAHLWGYRNYDTSDNSRNNWFLSLVTWGAGWHNNHHGDQRSAAHGHHRWWEFDGAYLTILALQCVGLAWDVTPRRRLHLLIDQPSAADPEVAADPTVVPFRQPDQSTTEVPAQRDRAA
;
A
#
# COMPACT_ATOMS: atom_id res chain seq x y z
N MET A 1 8.77 -17.90 18.89
CA MET A 1 8.71 -17.62 20.34
C MET A 1 9.50 -16.34 20.62
N ILE A 2 8.83 -15.28 21.09
CA ILE A 2 9.46 -14.02 21.48
C ILE A 2 9.79 -14.14 22.97
N THR A 3 11.07 -14.19 23.32
CA THR A 3 11.51 -14.58 24.68
C THR A 3 11.97 -13.42 25.58
N SER A 4 11.93 -12.16 25.13
CA SER A 4 12.31 -11.01 26.00
C SER A 4 11.99 -9.63 25.41
N LEU A 5 11.72 -8.63 26.26
CA LEU A 5 11.69 -7.19 25.91
C LEU A 5 13.02 -6.71 25.28
N SER A 6 14.14 -7.37 25.57
CA SER A 6 15.44 -7.09 24.94
C SER A 6 15.53 -7.56 23.47
N SER A 7 14.73 -8.55 23.04
CA SER A 7 14.63 -8.93 21.63
C SER A 7 13.75 -7.95 20.82
N LEU A 8 12.88 -7.19 21.49
CA LEU A 8 12.15 -6.06 20.90
C LEU A 8 13.05 -4.82 20.69
N MET A 9 14.10 -4.66 21.48
CA MET A 9 15.04 -3.52 21.39
C MET A 9 16.27 -3.79 20.49
N ARG A 10 16.61 -5.06 20.21
CA ARG A 10 17.69 -5.43 19.27
C ARG A 10 17.26 -5.28 17.80
N ARG A 11 17.25 -4.03 17.34
CA ARG A 11 17.75 -3.53 16.02
C ARG A 11 17.13 -2.15 15.74
N TRP A 12 17.42 -1.17 16.60
CA TRP A 12 17.26 0.26 16.27
C TRP A 12 18.42 0.81 15.42
N SER A 13 19.12 -0.07 14.70
CA SER A 13 20.15 0.30 13.74
C SER A 13 19.71 -0.17 12.36
N PRO A 14 19.88 0.64 11.31
CA PRO A 14 19.54 0.23 9.96
C PRO A 14 20.29 -1.05 9.63
N PRO A 15 19.68 -1.99 8.87
CA PRO A 15 20.36 -3.20 8.43
C PRO A 15 21.68 -2.89 7.72
N ALA A 16 22.57 -3.88 7.64
CA ALA A 16 23.81 -3.75 6.86
C ALA A 16 23.46 -3.32 5.41
N GLY A 17 24.20 -2.36 4.86
CA GLY A 17 23.87 -1.76 3.56
C GLY A 17 22.88 -0.59 3.59
N TYR A 18 22.24 -0.28 4.72
CA TYR A 18 21.30 0.83 4.86
C TYR A 18 21.82 1.93 5.78
N ARG A 19 21.33 3.16 5.58
CA ARG A 19 21.53 4.29 6.51
C ARG A 19 20.22 5.02 6.76
N TRP A 20 20.10 5.69 7.90
CA TRP A 20 18.94 6.51 8.21
C TRP A 20 18.68 7.57 7.12
N ARG A 21 17.43 7.67 6.65
CA ARG A 21 16.95 8.76 5.81
C ARG A 21 16.48 9.90 6.72
N ARG A 22 17.46 10.55 7.38
CA ARG A 22 17.22 11.56 8.44
C ARG A 22 16.11 12.56 8.10
N GLN A 23 16.12 13.12 6.88
CA GLN A 23 15.10 14.08 6.46
C GLN A 23 13.68 13.48 6.51
N SER A 24 13.48 12.29 5.95
CA SER A 24 12.19 11.61 5.96
C SER A 24 11.76 11.22 7.36
N THR A 25 12.69 10.77 8.20
CA THR A 25 12.41 10.48 9.62
C THR A 25 11.95 11.74 10.37
N ILE A 26 12.65 12.86 10.19
CA ILE A 26 12.29 14.14 10.83
C ILE A 26 10.92 14.60 10.34
N SER A 27 10.67 14.60 9.03
CA SER A 27 9.37 14.97 8.46
C SER A 27 8.25 14.06 8.96
N PHE A 28 8.47 12.75 9.00
CA PHE A 28 7.51 11.78 9.52
C PHE A 28 7.13 12.09 10.97
N VAL A 29 8.13 12.24 11.85
CA VAL A 29 7.90 12.57 13.27
C VAL A 29 7.21 13.92 13.42
N ALA A 30 7.61 14.94 12.65
CA ALA A 30 7.01 16.27 12.71
C ALA A 30 5.51 16.23 12.34
N PHE A 31 5.12 15.53 11.28
CA PHE A 31 3.71 15.41 10.89
C PHE A 31 2.89 14.73 11.99
N HIS A 32 3.40 13.65 12.58
CA HIS A 32 2.69 12.96 13.67
C HIS A 32 2.56 13.81 14.93
N ALA A 33 3.62 14.56 15.27
CA ALA A 33 3.61 15.45 16.44
C ALA A 33 2.61 16.61 16.29
N LEU A 34 2.25 16.99 15.06
CA LEU A 34 1.26 18.04 14.79
C LEU A 34 -0.19 17.55 14.83
N VAL A 35 -0.46 16.24 14.68
CA VAL A 35 -1.83 15.68 14.67
C VAL A 35 -2.62 16.02 15.94
N PRO A 36 -2.07 15.88 17.18
CA PRO A 36 -2.81 16.22 18.40
C PRO A 36 -3.29 17.68 18.45
N LEU A 37 -2.59 18.62 17.79
CA LEU A 37 -3.01 20.02 17.74
C LEU A 37 -4.37 20.17 17.07
N ALA A 38 -4.67 19.37 16.04
CA ALA A 38 -5.95 19.40 15.33
C ALA A 38 -7.16 19.09 16.23
N LEU A 39 -6.92 18.36 17.34
CA LEU A 39 -7.93 17.94 18.31
C LEU A 39 -8.09 18.95 19.47
N THR A 40 -7.21 19.95 19.56
CA THR A 40 -7.36 20.99 20.58
C THR A 40 -8.60 21.84 20.30
N PRO A 41 -9.33 22.33 21.32
CA PRO A 41 -10.57 23.09 21.12
C PRO A 41 -10.42 24.30 20.20
N TRP A 42 -9.23 24.90 20.15
CA TRP A 42 -8.96 26.07 19.32
C TRP A 42 -8.85 25.76 17.83
N PHE A 43 -8.37 24.58 17.46
CA PHE A 43 -8.15 24.18 16.06
C PHE A 43 -9.14 23.12 15.55
N PHE A 44 -9.93 22.52 16.45
CA PHE A 44 -10.96 21.57 16.06
C PHE A 44 -12.09 22.27 15.28
N SER A 45 -12.48 21.70 14.14
CA SER A 45 -13.68 22.12 13.42
C SER A 45 -14.26 20.96 12.61
N TRP A 46 -15.59 20.85 12.55
CA TRP A 46 -16.26 19.84 11.71
C TRP A 46 -15.99 20.06 10.22
N THR A 47 -15.83 21.32 9.81
CA THR A 47 -15.35 21.67 8.46
C THR A 47 -13.97 21.07 8.20
N GLY A 48 -13.04 21.19 9.14
CA GLY A 48 -11.73 20.54 9.08
C GLY A 48 -11.85 19.02 8.93
N VAL A 49 -12.64 18.37 9.78
CA VAL A 49 -12.88 16.92 9.70
C VAL A 49 -13.42 16.50 8.32
N ALA A 50 -14.41 17.23 7.79
CA ALA A 50 -14.96 16.99 6.46
C ALA A 50 -13.89 17.16 5.36
N LEU A 51 -13.05 18.20 5.45
CA LEU A 51 -11.94 18.42 4.53
C LEU A 51 -10.89 17.31 4.58
N ALA A 52 -10.62 16.74 5.76
CA ALA A 52 -9.71 15.60 5.88
C ALA A 52 -10.27 14.38 5.15
N PHE A 53 -11.58 14.10 5.29
CA PHE A 53 -12.24 12.98 4.63
C PHE A 53 -12.34 13.16 3.11
N VAL A 54 -12.88 14.30 2.66
CA VAL A 54 -12.98 14.64 1.22
C VAL A 54 -11.60 14.74 0.59
N GLY A 55 -10.65 15.35 1.28
CA GLY A 55 -9.27 15.44 0.85
C GLY A 55 -8.60 14.06 0.76
N PHE A 56 -8.87 13.14 1.69
CA PHE A 56 -8.37 11.77 1.57
C PHE A 56 -8.86 11.11 0.28
N TYR A 57 -10.16 11.20 -0.01
CA TYR A 57 -10.69 10.68 -1.27
C TYR A 57 -10.01 11.32 -2.49
N LEU A 58 -9.90 12.66 -2.53
CA LEU A 58 -9.34 13.37 -3.67
C LEU A 58 -7.85 13.11 -3.87
N PHE A 59 -7.04 13.24 -2.82
CA PHE A 59 -5.59 13.20 -2.95
C PHE A 59 -5.01 11.79 -2.79
N ASN A 60 -5.64 10.92 -1.99
CA ASN A 60 -5.18 9.54 -1.81
C ASN A 60 -5.92 8.58 -2.74
N THR A 61 -7.25 8.51 -2.69
CA THR A 61 -8.00 7.56 -3.54
C THR A 61 -7.89 7.94 -5.02
N VAL A 62 -8.16 9.18 -5.41
CA VAL A 62 -8.04 9.60 -6.82
C VAL A 62 -6.58 9.85 -7.21
N GLY A 63 -5.84 10.60 -6.40
CA GLY A 63 -4.45 10.97 -6.71
C GLY A 63 -3.44 9.80 -6.66
N ILE A 64 -3.53 8.92 -5.66
CA ILE A 64 -2.61 7.78 -5.53
C ILE A 64 -3.21 6.52 -6.17
N ASP A 65 -4.38 6.05 -5.74
CA ASP A 65 -4.92 4.77 -6.24
C ASP A 65 -5.39 4.86 -7.72
N VAL A 66 -6.25 5.81 -8.07
CA VAL A 66 -6.69 5.92 -9.48
C VAL A 66 -5.54 6.32 -10.40
N CYS A 67 -4.72 7.32 -10.01
CA CYS A 67 -3.67 7.83 -10.87
C CYS A 67 -2.33 7.07 -10.73
N PHE A 68 -1.61 7.20 -9.62
CA PHE A 68 -0.27 6.59 -9.53
C PHE A 68 -0.30 5.07 -9.68
N HIS A 69 -1.29 4.43 -9.08
CA HIS A 69 -1.42 2.99 -9.06
C HIS A 69 -2.04 2.45 -10.35
N ARG A 70 -3.33 2.70 -10.61
CA ARG A 70 -4.05 2.08 -11.74
C ARG A 70 -3.67 2.68 -13.10
N LEU A 71 -3.58 4.01 -13.20
CA LEU A 71 -3.27 4.68 -14.48
C LEU A 71 -1.77 4.61 -14.83
N LEU A 72 -0.88 5.07 -13.94
CA LEU A 72 0.55 5.22 -14.25
C LEU A 72 1.32 3.90 -14.11
N SER A 73 1.07 3.14 -13.04
CA SER A 73 1.84 1.91 -12.80
C SER A 73 1.33 0.73 -13.63
N HIS A 74 0.01 0.51 -13.65
CA HIS A 74 -0.61 -0.68 -14.27
C HIS A 74 -1.24 -0.46 -15.64
N ARG A 75 -1.41 0.80 -16.05
CA ARG A 75 -2.03 1.16 -17.35
C ARG A 75 -3.41 0.52 -17.51
N SER A 76 -4.20 0.52 -16.44
CA SER A 76 -5.53 -0.11 -16.39
C SER A 76 -6.58 0.62 -17.23
N PHE A 77 -6.34 1.88 -17.58
CA PHE A 77 -7.17 2.67 -18.50
C PHE A 77 -6.31 3.77 -19.14
N LYS A 78 -6.89 4.51 -20.10
CA LYS A 78 -6.32 5.72 -20.71
C LYS A 78 -7.20 6.93 -20.42
N SER A 79 -6.60 8.11 -20.38
CA SER A 79 -7.29 9.39 -20.18
C SER A 79 -6.62 10.50 -21.00
N PRO A 80 -7.26 11.67 -21.19
CA PRO A 80 -6.61 12.82 -21.79
C PRO A 80 -5.39 13.25 -20.96
N LEU A 81 -4.32 13.71 -21.61
CA LEU A 81 -3.08 14.09 -20.94
C LEU A 81 -3.27 15.19 -19.88
N TRP A 82 -4.16 16.15 -20.11
CA TRP A 82 -4.44 17.19 -19.13
C TRP A 82 -5.03 16.61 -17.83
N LEU A 83 -5.87 15.59 -17.95
CA LEU A 83 -6.49 14.93 -16.80
C LEU A 83 -5.46 14.07 -16.09
N GLU A 84 -4.73 13.21 -16.80
CA GLU A 84 -3.66 12.39 -16.22
C GLU A 84 -2.70 13.25 -15.39
N ARG A 85 -2.23 14.37 -15.95
CA ARG A 85 -1.30 15.30 -15.28
C ARG A 85 -1.95 15.99 -14.09
N THR A 86 -3.22 16.36 -14.18
CA THR A 86 -3.96 16.94 -13.05
C THR A 86 -4.08 15.94 -11.91
N LEU A 87 -4.47 14.69 -12.20
CA LEU A 87 -4.55 13.64 -11.20
C LEU A 87 -3.18 13.32 -10.60
N ALA A 88 -2.12 13.37 -11.40
CA ALA A 88 -0.77 13.17 -10.91
C ALA A 88 -0.32 14.27 -9.92
N LEU A 89 -0.70 15.53 -10.17
CA LEU A 89 -0.47 16.64 -9.24
C LEU A 89 -1.29 16.47 -7.95
N LEU A 90 -2.52 15.95 -8.02
CA LEU A 90 -3.28 15.59 -6.82
C LEU A 90 -2.59 14.48 -6.02
N GLY A 91 -2.03 13.47 -6.69
CA GLY A 91 -1.25 12.41 -6.03
C GLY A 91 -0.01 12.93 -5.31
N VAL A 92 0.68 13.92 -5.89
CA VAL A 92 1.82 14.59 -5.23
C VAL A 92 1.41 15.21 -3.88
N CYS A 93 0.18 15.72 -3.77
CA CYS A 93 -0.34 16.26 -2.50
C CYS A 93 -0.55 15.18 -1.43
N GLY A 94 -0.45 13.89 -1.76
CA GLY A 94 -0.40 12.76 -0.81
C GLY A 94 0.94 12.60 -0.07
N LEU A 95 2.00 13.28 -0.51
CA LEU A 95 3.35 13.22 0.08
C LEU A 95 3.89 11.77 0.21
N GLN A 96 3.72 10.95 -0.83
CA GLN A 96 4.16 9.55 -0.87
C GLN A 96 5.32 9.34 -1.87
N ASP A 97 6.32 10.23 -1.86
CA ASP A 97 7.29 10.41 -2.95
C ASP A 97 6.65 10.93 -4.27
N SER A 98 7.50 11.16 -5.26
CA SER A 98 7.12 11.68 -6.58
C SER A 98 6.47 10.60 -7.46
N PRO A 99 5.73 10.98 -8.53
CA PRO A 99 4.97 10.01 -9.34
C PRO A 99 5.85 8.90 -9.92
N THR A 100 7.07 9.22 -10.39
CA THR A 100 7.94 8.20 -11.00
C THR A 100 8.61 7.34 -9.93
N GLN A 101 8.94 7.88 -8.76
CA GLN A 101 9.52 7.10 -7.66
C GLN A 101 8.49 6.16 -7.06
N TRP A 102 7.25 6.61 -6.86
CA TRP A 102 6.14 5.78 -6.39
C TRP A 102 5.91 4.63 -7.38
N ALA A 103 5.73 4.94 -8.66
CA ALA A 103 5.50 3.93 -9.70
C ALA A 103 6.68 2.95 -9.85
N ALA A 104 7.92 3.42 -9.76
CA ALA A 104 9.09 2.55 -9.81
C ALA A 104 9.15 1.57 -8.62
N THR A 105 8.84 2.07 -7.42
CA THR A 105 8.79 1.26 -6.20
C THR A 105 7.69 0.22 -6.32
N HIS A 106 6.51 0.62 -6.78
CA HIS A 106 5.36 -0.26 -6.95
C HIS A 106 5.56 -1.34 -8.03
N ARG A 107 6.08 -0.96 -9.19
CA ARG A 107 6.41 -1.91 -10.27
C ARG A 107 7.51 -2.89 -9.84
N ARG A 108 8.45 -2.44 -9.00
CA ARG A 108 9.47 -3.32 -8.41
C ARG A 108 8.86 -4.31 -7.42
N HIS A 109 7.97 -3.84 -6.54
CA HIS A 109 7.22 -4.68 -5.62
C HIS A 109 6.47 -5.79 -6.38
N HIS A 110 5.66 -5.46 -7.39
CA HIS A 110 4.95 -6.48 -8.17
C HIS A 110 5.85 -7.53 -8.82
N ARG A 111 7.06 -7.15 -9.24
CA ARG A 111 8.01 -8.07 -9.87
C ARG A 111 8.67 -9.03 -8.86
N HIS A 112 8.78 -8.61 -7.61
CA HIS A 112 9.54 -9.29 -6.57
C HIS A 112 8.73 -9.40 -5.27
N THR A 113 7.43 -9.59 -5.40
CA THR A 113 6.48 -9.49 -4.28
C THR A 113 6.86 -10.53 -3.22
N ASP A 114 7.02 -10.11 -1.97
CA ASP A 114 7.38 -11.00 -0.86
C ASP A 114 8.73 -11.73 -1.04
N GLU A 115 9.59 -11.24 -1.94
CA GLU A 115 10.97 -11.67 -2.10
C GLU A 115 11.95 -10.65 -1.49
N GLU A 116 13.23 -11.00 -1.37
CA GLU A 116 14.26 -10.11 -0.80
C GLU A 116 14.38 -8.75 -1.54
N GLN A 117 14.03 -8.71 -2.83
CA GLN A 117 14.11 -7.49 -3.64
C GLN A 117 12.86 -6.58 -3.51
N ASP A 118 11.82 -7.05 -2.81
CA ASP A 118 10.65 -6.25 -2.47
C ASP A 118 11.07 -5.05 -1.60
N PRO A 119 10.80 -3.80 -2.00
CA PRO A 119 11.11 -2.64 -1.16
C PRO A 119 10.47 -2.66 0.23
N HIS A 120 9.33 -3.33 0.38
CA HIS A 120 8.52 -3.24 1.59
C HIS A 120 7.82 -4.56 1.94
N SER A 121 8.47 -5.71 1.71
CA SER A 121 7.87 -6.99 2.10
C SER A 121 7.65 -7.04 3.63
N PRO A 122 6.44 -7.35 4.11
CA PRO A 122 6.18 -7.50 5.52
C PRO A 122 6.70 -8.81 6.11
N LEU A 123 7.26 -9.71 5.28
CA LEU A 123 7.90 -10.94 5.75
C LEU A 123 9.20 -10.67 6.51
N GLU A 124 9.87 -9.54 6.23
CA GLU A 124 11.00 -9.05 7.05
C GLU A 124 10.54 -8.68 8.46
N SER A 125 9.46 -7.89 8.53
CA SER A 125 8.64 -7.68 9.73
C SER A 125 7.42 -6.82 9.38
N VAL A 126 6.35 -6.93 10.17
CA VAL A 126 5.17 -6.04 10.03
C VAL A 126 5.57 -4.57 10.09
N PHE A 127 6.51 -4.20 10.98
CA PHE A 127 7.02 -2.84 11.08
C PHE A 127 7.76 -2.42 9.80
N TRP A 128 8.57 -3.31 9.22
CA TRP A 128 9.28 -3.05 7.98
C TRP A 128 8.33 -2.78 6.84
N GLY A 129 7.34 -3.64 6.60
CA GLY A 129 6.35 -3.47 5.54
C GLY A 129 5.43 -2.26 5.73
N HIS A 130 5.24 -1.79 6.97
CA HIS A 130 4.41 -0.63 7.26
C HIS A 130 5.19 0.71 7.20
N ILE A 131 6.33 0.86 7.90
CA ILE A 131 7.06 2.15 8.01
C ILE A 131 8.57 1.99 7.84
N GLY A 132 9.14 0.85 8.23
CA GLY A 132 10.60 0.67 8.34
C GLY A 132 11.35 0.94 7.03
N TRP A 133 10.78 0.57 5.89
CA TRP A 133 11.37 0.78 4.57
C TRP A 133 11.53 2.28 4.17
N LEU A 134 10.73 3.18 4.76
CA LEU A 134 10.71 4.61 4.42
C LEU A 134 11.76 5.43 5.18
N ILE A 135 12.08 4.98 6.39
CA ILE A 135 12.99 5.69 7.32
C ILE A 135 14.45 5.33 7.10
N VAL A 136 14.73 4.34 6.25
CA VAL A 136 16.08 3.98 5.82
C VAL A 136 16.26 4.22 4.33
N LYS A 137 17.50 4.44 3.90
CA LYS A 137 17.88 4.44 2.50
C LYS A 137 19.03 3.48 2.30
N GLU A 138 18.94 2.73 1.21
CA GLU A 138 20.04 1.89 0.75
C GLU A 138 21.28 2.77 0.50
N LYS A 139 22.46 2.25 0.84
CA LYS A 139 23.73 2.93 0.59
C LYS A 139 24.14 2.87 -0.89
N ASP A 140 23.43 2.09 -1.71
CA ASP A 140 23.76 1.84 -3.11
C ASP A 140 23.68 3.14 -3.97
N PRO A 141 24.79 3.58 -4.58
CA PRO A 141 24.80 4.70 -5.52
C PRO A 141 24.00 4.46 -6.81
N HIS A 142 23.60 3.22 -7.13
CA HIS A 142 22.87 2.88 -8.35
C HIS A 142 21.33 2.93 -8.22
N ARG A 143 20.79 3.39 -7.08
CA ARG A 143 19.33 3.50 -6.87
C ARG A 143 18.61 4.27 -7.98
N SER A 144 19.22 5.33 -8.52
CA SER A 144 18.67 6.11 -9.63
C SER A 144 18.64 5.32 -10.95
N VAL A 145 19.61 4.43 -11.18
CA VAL A 145 19.67 3.54 -12.34
C VAL A 145 18.60 2.45 -12.23
N LEU A 146 18.40 1.89 -11.04
CA LEU A 146 17.32 0.93 -10.78
C LEU A 146 15.95 1.58 -10.92
N GLN A 147 15.78 2.83 -10.49
CA GLN A 147 14.54 3.59 -10.71
C GLN A 147 14.27 3.77 -12.22
N GLN A 148 15.27 4.19 -13.00
CA GLN A 148 15.14 4.35 -14.45
C GLN A 148 14.70 3.05 -15.15
N LYS A 149 15.16 1.89 -14.69
CA LYS A 149 14.76 0.58 -15.23
C LYS A 149 13.24 0.36 -15.22
N TYR A 150 12.56 0.77 -14.16
CA TYR A 150 11.13 0.47 -13.96
C TYR A 150 10.20 1.52 -14.57
N VAL A 151 10.65 2.76 -14.78
CA VAL A 151 9.81 3.89 -15.22
C VAL A 151 10.41 4.69 -16.38
N ALA A 152 11.22 4.04 -17.23
CA ALA A 152 11.79 4.67 -18.42
C ALA A 152 10.71 5.26 -19.35
N ASP A 153 9.52 4.67 -19.40
CA ASP A 153 8.35 5.20 -20.12
C ASP A 153 7.91 6.57 -19.58
N MET A 154 7.82 6.72 -18.25
CA MET A 154 7.42 7.97 -17.60
C MET A 154 8.51 9.05 -17.71
N LEU A 155 9.78 8.66 -17.54
CA LEU A 155 10.92 9.57 -17.61
C LEU A 155 11.20 10.10 -19.02
N ARG A 156 10.55 9.57 -20.07
CA ARG A 156 10.58 10.19 -21.40
C ARG A 156 9.69 11.41 -21.50
N ASP A 157 8.62 11.51 -20.69
CA ASP A 157 7.74 12.69 -20.68
C ASP A 157 8.45 13.86 -19.95
N PRO A 158 8.59 15.04 -20.60
CA PRO A 158 9.12 16.24 -19.97
C PRO A 158 8.39 16.65 -18.68
N PHE A 159 7.08 16.42 -18.59
CA PHE A 159 6.26 16.74 -17.41
C PHE A 159 6.76 15.98 -16.17
N TYR A 160 6.85 14.65 -16.26
CA TYR A 160 7.30 13.84 -15.13
C TYR A 160 8.77 14.12 -14.80
N ARG A 161 9.65 14.29 -15.79
CA ARG A 161 11.03 14.71 -15.54
C ARG A 161 11.13 16.05 -14.79
N HIS A 162 10.25 17.00 -15.12
CA HIS A 162 10.25 18.31 -14.47
C HIS A 162 9.78 18.22 -13.02
N ILE A 163 8.76 17.41 -12.73
CA ILE A 163 8.29 17.15 -11.36
C ILE A 163 9.37 16.49 -10.49
N GLU A 164 10.15 15.57 -11.06
CA GLU A 164 11.30 14.95 -10.37
C GLU A 164 12.45 15.93 -10.14
N LYS A 165 12.73 16.79 -11.12
CA LYS A 165 13.87 17.71 -11.09
C LYS A 165 13.76 18.68 -9.92
N ASN A 166 14.87 18.86 -9.20
CA ASN A 166 14.98 19.77 -8.06
C ASN A 166 13.89 19.56 -7.00
N THR A 167 13.34 18.34 -6.89
CA THR A 167 12.25 18.01 -5.96
C THR A 167 11.04 18.93 -6.11
N LEU A 168 10.69 19.33 -7.34
CA LEU A 168 9.54 20.22 -7.61
C LEU A 168 8.23 19.70 -7.00
N TRP A 169 8.05 18.38 -6.95
CA TRP A 169 6.93 17.74 -6.26
C TRP A 169 6.77 18.19 -4.78
N LEU A 170 7.85 18.43 -4.05
CA LEU A 170 7.79 18.96 -2.67
C LEU A 170 7.30 20.42 -2.64
N TRP A 171 7.67 21.23 -3.63
CA TRP A 171 7.18 22.60 -3.75
C TRP A 171 5.71 22.65 -4.13
N ILE A 172 5.24 21.71 -4.97
CA ILE A 172 3.81 21.53 -5.27
C ILE A 172 3.05 21.19 -3.99
N PHE A 173 3.55 20.23 -3.20
CA PHE A 173 2.97 19.90 -1.89
C PHE A 173 2.93 21.11 -0.94
N LEU A 174 4.01 21.87 -0.86
CA LEU A 174 4.09 23.07 -0.01
C LEU A 174 3.10 24.14 -0.49
N GLY A 175 3.00 24.37 -1.80
CA GLY A 175 2.01 25.28 -2.38
C GLY A 175 0.58 24.86 -2.01
N HIS A 176 0.25 23.58 -2.15
CA HIS A 176 -1.02 23.03 -1.68
C HIS A 176 -1.26 23.28 -0.18
N ALA A 177 -0.25 23.09 0.66
CA ALA A 177 -0.37 23.31 2.10
C ALA A 177 -0.63 24.80 2.44
N ILE A 178 0.07 25.71 1.74
CA ILE A 178 -0.14 27.16 1.84
C ILE A 178 -1.55 27.53 1.37
N LEU A 179 -2.07 26.91 0.31
CA LEU A 179 -3.44 27.15 -0.17
C LEU A 179 -4.49 26.75 0.87
N PHE A 180 -4.33 25.61 1.55
CA PHE A 180 -5.24 25.22 2.64
C PHE A 180 -5.24 26.24 3.79
N PHE A 181 -4.06 26.68 4.23
CA PHE A 181 -3.95 27.71 5.26
C PHE A 181 -4.55 29.04 4.79
N GLY A 182 -4.16 29.50 3.60
CA GLY A 182 -4.58 30.79 3.04
C GLY A 182 -6.08 30.86 2.80
N ALA A 183 -6.68 29.81 2.24
CA ALA A 183 -8.13 29.73 2.04
C ALA A 183 -8.88 29.81 3.38
N GLY A 184 -8.44 29.04 4.39
CA GLY A 184 -9.05 29.12 5.72
C GLY A 184 -8.81 30.47 6.40
N PHE A 185 -7.65 31.07 6.20
CA PHE A 185 -7.33 32.40 6.72
C PHE A 185 -8.28 33.44 6.15
N LEU A 186 -8.51 33.43 4.85
CA LEU A 186 -9.46 34.33 4.19
C LEU A 186 -10.89 34.09 4.71
N VAL A 187 -11.33 32.84 4.84
CA VAL A 187 -12.67 32.53 5.39
C VAL A 187 -12.83 33.04 6.83
N GLY A 188 -11.83 32.83 7.68
CA GLY A 188 -11.86 33.34 9.05
C GLY A 188 -11.87 34.87 9.11
N LEU A 189 -11.11 35.52 8.23
CA LEU A 189 -11.07 36.97 8.11
C LEU A 189 -12.40 37.54 7.61
N THR A 190 -13.05 36.91 6.62
CA THR A 190 -14.32 37.40 6.07
C THR A 190 -15.49 37.21 7.03
N ASN A 191 -15.47 36.16 7.84
CA ASN A 191 -16.57 35.85 8.76
C ASN A 191 -16.54 36.73 10.01
N ASP A 192 -15.36 36.89 10.63
CA ASP A 192 -15.23 37.54 11.94
C ASP A 192 -14.49 38.88 11.87
N GLY A 193 -13.90 39.24 10.72
CA GLY A 193 -13.19 40.51 10.51
C GLY A 193 -11.82 40.64 11.20
N THR A 194 -11.35 39.60 11.91
CA THR A 194 -10.10 39.67 12.69
C THR A 194 -8.99 38.76 12.15
N LEU A 195 -7.74 39.21 12.29
CA LEU A 195 -6.56 38.39 11.95
C LEU A 195 -6.47 37.12 12.82
N ALA A 196 -6.96 37.18 14.06
CA ALA A 196 -6.98 36.03 14.97
C ALA A 196 -7.95 34.95 14.48
N ALA A 197 -9.14 35.33 13.99
CA ALA A 197 -10.08 34.40 13.39
C ALA A 197 -9.54 33.79 12.10
N GLY A 198 -8.90 34.60 11.25
CA GLY A 198 -8.17 34.12 10.07
C GLY A 198 -7.12 33.08 10.46
N ALA A 199 -6.21 33.40 11.39
CA ALA A 199 -5.18 32.48 11.85
C ALA A 199 -5.77 31.18 12.41
N ARG A 200 -6.86 31.26 13.18
CA ARG A 200 -7.55 30.09 13.74
C ARG A 200 -8.10 29.17 12.65
N VAL A 201 -8.91 29.70 11.73
CA VAL A 201 -9.56 28.90 10.67
C VAL A 201 -8.53 28.40 9.65
N GLY A 202 -7.56 29.24 9.27
CA GLY A 202 -6.44 28.85 8.41
C GLY A 202 -5.63 27.70 9.00
N THR A 203 -5.28 27.79 10.29
CA THR A 203 -4.55 26.72 10.98
C THR A 203 -5.40 25.45 11.10
N SER A 204 -6.70 25.57 11.40
CA SER A 204 -7.62 24.42 11.44
C SER A 204 -7.67 23.68 10.10
N MET A 205 -7.86 24.41 8.99
CA MET A 205 -7.90 23.82 7.65
C MET A 205 -6.57 23.20 7.23
N PHE A 206 -5.44 23.82 7.58
CA PHE A 206 -4.12 23.24 7.36
C PHE A 206 -3.92 21.94 8.17
N LEU A 207 -4.21 21.97 9.46
CA LEU A 207 -4.03 20.81 10.33
C LEU A 207 -4.90 19.63 9.86
N TRP A 208 -6.18 19.85 9.55
CA TRP A 208 -7.05 18.77 9.12
C TRP A 208 -6.85 18.36 7.65
N GLY A 209 -6.89 19.33 6.74
CA GLY A 209 -6.83 19.10 5.29
C GLY A 209 -5.44 18.71 4.78
N VAL A 210 -4.38 19.00 5.54
CA VAL A 210 -3.00 18.64 5.19
C VAL A 210 -2.45 17.62 6.18
N ILE A 211 -2.26 17.99 7.45
CA ILE A 211 -1.49 17.17 8.39
C ILE A 211 -2.20 15.85 8.72
N VAL A 212 -3.42 15.91 9.27
CA VAL A 212 -4.21 14.73 9.66
C VAL A 212 -4.48 13.86 8.45
N ARG A 213 -4.94 14.48 7.34
CA ARG A 213 -5.17 13.76 6.08
C ARG A 213 -3.93 13.02 5.59
N VAL A 214 -2.75 13.65 5.55
CA VAL A 214 -1.51 13.02 5.06
C VAL A 214 -1.11 11.85 5.96
N VAL A 215 -1.13 12.04 7.28
CA VAL A 215 -0.81 10.96 8.24
C VAL A 215 -1.77 9.78 8.07
N TYR A 216 -3.07 10.05 7.95
CA TYR A 216 -4.06 9.00 7.67
C TYR A 216 -3.81 8.33 6.31
N SER A 217 -3.49 9.11 5.26
CA SER A 217 -3.16 8.61 3.91
C SER A 217 -1.98 7.66 3.90
N TRP A 218 -0.92 8.01 4.63
CA TRP A 218 0.26 7.18 4.83
C TRP A 218 -0.08 5.85 5.45
N HIS A 219 -0.73 5.85 6.62
CA HIS A 219 -1.06 4.61 7.31
C HIS A 219 -2.07 3.76 6.54
N ALA A 220 -3.06 4.36 5.88
CA ALA A 220 -4.01 3.65 5.04
C ALA A 220 -3.30 2.96 3.86
N THR A 221 -2.38 3.66 3.19
CA THR A 221 -1.64 3.11 2.05
C THR A 221 -0.66 2.03 2.49
N TRP A 222 0.14 2.27 3.53
CA TRP A 222 1.15 1.30 3.97
C TRP A 222 0.54 0.12 4.73
N ALA A 223 -0.69 0.24 5.24
CA ALA A 223 -1.46 -0.91 5.70
C ALA A 223 -1.77 -1.89 4.56
N VAL A 224 -1.88 -1.43 3.30
CA VAL A 224 -1.99 -2.32 2.13
C VAL A 224 -0.72 -3.17 1.99
N ASN A 225 0.45 -2.55 2.02
CA ASN A 225 1.73 -3.25 1.93
C ASN A 225 1.98 -4.24 3.08
N SER A 226 1.41 -3.97 4.25
CA SER A 226 1.66 -4.77 5.47
C SER A 226 0.49 -5.69 5.81
N VAL A 227 -0.64 -5.14 6.25
CA VAL A 227 -1.81 -5.91 6.69
C VAL A 227 -2.37 -6.77 5.55
N ALA A 228 -2.44 -6.24 4.32
CA ALA A 228 -3.02 -6.98 3.20
C ALA A 228 -2.14 -8.13 2.71
N HIS A 229 -0.89 -8.26 3.15
CA HIS A 229 -0.05 -9.44 2.88
C HIS A 229 -0.04 -10.46 4.03
N LEU A 230 -0.70 -10.15 5.14
CA LEU A 230 -0.68 -10.98 6.35
C LEU A 230 -2.08 -11.48 6.74
N TRP A 231 -3.11 -10.68 6.50
CA TRP A 231 -4.45 -10.95 7.02
C TRP A 231 -5.57 -10.67 6.01
N GLY A 232 -6.36 -11.71 5.72
CA GLY A 232 -7.52 -11.67 4.85
C GLY A 232 -7.75 -12.98 4.10
N TYR A 233 -8.64 -12.94 3.11
CA TYR A 233 -8.97 -14.09 2.25
C TYR A 233 -8.35 -13.95 0.86
N ARG A 234 -8.48 -14.98 0.01
CA ARG A 234 -7.98 -14.97 -1.37
C ARG A 234 -9.07 -15.41 -2.33
N ASN A 235 -9.11 -14.78 -3.50
CA ASN A 235 -9.90 -15.21 -4.66
C ASN A 235 -9.00 -15.78 -5.76
N TYR A 236 -7.75 -15.33 -5.83
CA TYR A 236 -6.75 -15.76 -6.79
C TYR A 236 -5.64 -16.55 -6.10
N ASP A 237 -5.21 -17.61 -6.77
CA ASP A 237 -4.02 -18.35 -6.39
C ASP A 237 -2.79 -17.65 -6.97
N THR A 238 -2.20 -16.74 -6.18
CA THR A 238 -0.95 -16.04 -6.49
C THR A 238 0.24 -16.71 -5.79
N SER A 239 1.46 -16.50 -6.27
CA SER A 239 2.66 -17.01 -5.60
C SER A 239 3.06 -16.20 -4.35
N ASP A 240 2.53 -14.98 -4.20
CA ASP A 240 2.76 -14.09 -3.06
C ASP A 240 1.76 -14.31 -1.91
N ASN A 241 1.94 -13.58 -0.80
CA ASN A 241 1.07 -13.64 0.37
C ASN A 241 -0.08 -12.61 0.35
N SER A 242 -0.34 -11.93 -0.77
CA SER A 242 -1.42 -10.94 -0.86
C SER A 242 -2.79 -11.53 -0.45
N ARG A 243 -3.59 -10.73 0.24
CA ARG A 243 -4.92 -11.05 0.79
C ARG A 243 -5.88 -9.90 0.53
N ASN A 244 -7.12 -10.26 0.27
CA ASN A 244 -8.25 -9.35 0.29
C ASN A 244 -8.69 -9.08 1.73
N ASN A 245 -8.83 -7.81 2.08
CA ASN A 245 -9.23 -7.37 3.41
C ASN A 245 -10.34 -6.33 3.30
N TRP A 246 -11.54 -6.70 3.76
CA TRP A 246 -12.72 -5.85 3.61
C TRP A 246 -12.65 -4.56 4.44
N PHE A 247 -12.12 -4.64 5.66
CA PHE A 247 -11.97 -3.47 6.52
C PHE A 247 -10.95 -2.50 5.93
N LEU A 248 -9.82 -3.04 5.46
CA LEU A 248 -8.83 -2.23 4.78
C LEU A 248 -9.39 -1.60 3.50
N SER A 249 -10.17 -2.35 2.74
CA SER A 249 -10.80 -1.83 1.52
C SER A 249 -11.77 -0.69 1.80
N LEU A 250 -12.52 -0.76 2.91
CA LEU A 250 -13.38 0.35 3.35
C LEU A 250 -12.57 1.61 3.67
N VAL A 251 -11.47 1.49 4.42
CA VAL A 251 -10.65 2.65 4.80
C VAL A 251 -9.84 3.23 3.63
N THR A 252 -9.47 2.40 2.65
CA THR A 252 -8.70 2.80 1.45
C THR A 252 -9.54 3.03 0.20
N TRP A 253 -10.86 2.82 0.27
CA TRP A 253 -11.79 2.92 -0.87
C TRP A 253 -11.50 1.95 -2.03
N GLY A 254 -11.05 0.74 -1.74
CA GLY A 254 -10.86 -0.32 -2.74
C GLY A 254 -9.47 -0.97 -2.75
N ALA A 255 -8.42 -0.25 -2.32
CA ALA A 255 -7.05 -0.79 -2.37
C ALA A 255 -6.81 -2.03 -1.49
N GLY A 256 -7.64 -2.28 -0.48
CA GLY A 256 -7.58 -3.48 0.37
C GLY A 256 -7.99 -4.79 -0.32
N TRP A 257 -8.52 -4.76 -1.55
CA TRP A 257 -8.72 -5.96 -2.37
C TRP A 257 -7.40 -6.42 -3.02
N HIS A 258 -6.40 -6.68 -2.18
CA HIS A 258 -5.02 -6.76 -2.62
C HIS A 258 -4.69 -8.07 -3.33
N ASN A 259 -5.31 -9.19 -2.93
CA ASN A 259 -5.14 -10.46 -3.66
C ASN A 259 -5.79 -10.43 -5.05
N ASN A 260 -6.95 -9.79 -5.18
CA ASN A 260 -7.56 -9.56 -6.50
C ASN A 260 -6.64 -8.76 -7.40
N HIS A 261 -6.08 -7.69 -6.84
CA HIS A 261 -5.11 -6.85 -7.52
C HIS A 261 -3.86 -7.62 -7.96
N HIS A 262 -3.25 -8.41 -7.08
CA HIS A 262 -2.08 -9.22 -7.42
C HIS A 262 -2.37 -10.32 -8.46
N GLY A 263 -3.56 -10.93 -8.41
CA GLY A 263 -4.00 -11.91 -9.39
C GLY A 263 -4.33 -11.31 -10.77
N ASP A 264 -4.81 -10.07 -10.80
CA ASP A 264 -5.19 -9.37 -12.03
C ASP A 264 -4.72 -7.91 -12.09
N GLN A 265 -3.41 -7.71 -12.06
CA GLN A 265 -2.73 -6.43 -11.86
C GLN A 265 -3.14 -5.32 -12.84
N ARG A 266 -3.48 -5.67 -14.09
CA ARG A 266 -3.89 -4.69 -15.11
C ARG A 266 -5.36 -4.33 -15.04
N SER A 267 -6.16 -5.04 -14.24
CA SER A 267 -7.57 -4.71 -14.09
C SER A 267 -7.75 -3.30 -13.54
N ALA A 268 -8.74 -2.58 -14.05
CA ALA A 268 -9.17 -1.34 -13.42
C ALA A 268 -9.95 -1.57 -12.12
N ALA A 269 -10.46 -2.79 -11.90
CA ALA A 269 -11.25 -3.18 -10.75
C ALA A 269 -10.45 -4.10 -9.82
N HIS A 270 -10.05 -3.59 -8.66
CA HIS A 270 -9.51 -4.44 -7.60
C HIS A 270 -10.65 -5.12 -6.85
N GLY A 271 -11.79 -4.43 -6.69
CA GLY A 271 -13.03 -5.04 -6.16
C GLY A 271 -13.93 -5.62 -7.25
N HIS A 272 -15.17 -5.93 -6.87
CA HIS A 272 -16.19 -6.54 -7.72
C HIS A 272 -15.83 -7.91 -8.33
N HIS A 273 -14.84 -8.63 -7.76
CA HIS A 273 -14.62 -10.05 -8.06
C HIS A 273 -15.62 -10.92 -7.29
N ARG A 274 -16.07 -10.44 -6.12
CA ARG A 274 -17.35 -10.80 -5.50
C ARG A 274 -18.29 -9.60 -5.51
N TRP A 275 -19.59 -9.86 -5.54
CA TRP A 275 -20.61 -8.81 -5.68
C TRP A 275 -20.58 -7.73 -4.58
N TRP A 276 -20.07 -8.06 -3.39
CA TRP A 276 -20.00 -7.19 -2.21
C TRP A 276 -18.65 -6.45 -2.08
N GLU A 277 -17.67 -6.73 -2.94
CA GLU A 277 -16.35 -6.10 -2.87
C GLU A 277 -16.39 -4.67 -3.42
N PHE A 278 -16.79 -3.72 -2.58
CA PHE A 278 -16.89 -2.30 -2.93
C PHE A 278 -15.52 -1.68 -3.29
N ASP A 279 -15.41 -1.04 -4.44
CA ASP A 279 -14.19 -0.38 -4.92
C ASP A 279 -14.51 1.03 -5.43
N GLY A 280 -14.40 2.02 -4.54
CA GLY A 280 -14.69 3.42 -4.84
C GLY A 280 -13.75 4.04 -5.87
N ALA A 281 -12.49 3.61 -5.91
CA ALA A 281 -11.55 4.02 -6.95
C ALA A 281 -11.97 3.47 -8.32
N TYR A 282 -12.47 2.24 -8.41
CA TYR A 282 -13.03 1.72 -9.67
C TYR A 282 -14.30 2.47 -10.09
N LEU A 283 -15.19 2.78 -9.14
CA LEU A 283 -16.37 3.62 -9.42
C LEU A 283 -15.98 4.99 -9.96
N THR A 284 -14.87 5.57 -9.49
CA THR A 284 -14.32 6.82 -10.05
C THR A 284 -13.91 6.66 -11.51
N ILE A 285 -13.22 5.56 -11.85
CA ILE A 285 -12.83 5.27 -13.24
C ILE A 285 -14.06 5.08 -14.12
N LEU A 286 -15.09 4.39 -13.63
CA LEU A 286 -16.35 4.23 -14.36
C LEU A 286 -17.06 5.57 -14.56
N ALA A 287 -17.11 6.43 -13.55
CA ALA A 287 -17.68 7.77 -13.69
C ALA A 287 -16.94 8.61 -14.76
N LEU A 288 -15.60 8.56 -14.77
CA LEU A 288 -14.78 9.18 -15.81
C LEU A 288 -15.05 8.58 -17.19
N GLN A 289 -15.25 7.26 -17.27
CA GLN A 289 -15.59 6.57 -18.52
C GLN A 289 -16.96 7.02 -19.06
N CYS A 290 -17.96 7.14 -18.18
CA CYS A 290 -19.31 7.60 -18.56
C CYS A 290 -19.31 8.99 -19.19
N VAL A 291 -18.40 9.89 -18.77
CA VAL A 291 -18.28 11.24 -19.33
C VAL A 291 -17.21 11.35 -20.43
N GLY A 292 -16.66 10.22 -20.90
CA GLY A 292 -15.66 10.18 -21.99
C GLY A 292 -14.25 10.63 -21.59
N LEU A 293 -13.95 10.73 -20.29
CA LEU A 293 -12.64 11.11 -19.75
C LEU A 293 -11.74 9.90 -19.42
N ALA A 294 -12.28 8.69 -19.50
CA ALA A 294 -11.51 7.44 -19.47
C ALA A 294 -11.96 6.51 -20.60
N TRP A 295 -11.01 5.83 -21.25
CA TRP A 295 -11.26 4.81 -22.27
C TRP A 295 -10.24 3.69 -22.17
N ASP A 296 -10.43 2.62 -22.96
CA ASP A 296 -9.64 1.39 -22.89
C ASP A 296 -9.54 0.84 -21.44
N VAL A 297 -10.63 0.94 -20.68
CA VAL A 297 -10.70 0.47 -19.29
C VAL A 297 -10.62 -1.05 -19.29
N THR A 298 -9.54 -1.58 -18.72
CA THR A 298 -9.25 -3.01 -18.68
C THR A 298 -10.21 -3.68 -17.69
N PRO A 299 -11.11 -4.57 -18.16
CA PRO A 299 -12.03 -5.26 -17.28
C PRO A 299 -11.29 -6.30 -16.43
N ARG A 300 -11.89 -6.72 -15.32
CA ARG A 300 -11.43 -7.91 -14.59
C ARG A 300 -11.48 -9.14 -15.50
N ARG A 301 -10.47 -10.01 -15.40
CA ARG A 301 -10.53 -11.37 -15.94
C ARG A 301 -11.70 -12.09 -15.27
N ARG A 302 -12.61 -12.64 -16.07
CA ARG A 302 -13.68 -13.48 -15.53
C ARG A 302 -13.02 -14.67 -14.82
N LEU A 303 -13.22 -14.79 -13.50
CA LEU A 303 -13.06 -16.03 -12.76
C LEU A 303 -14.09 -17.06 -13.29
N HIS A 304 -13.91 -17.53 -14.50
CA HIS A 304 -14.55 -18.76 -14.97
C HIS A 304 -13.55 -19.88 -14.66
N LEU A 305 -13.98 -20.87 -13.86
CA LEU A 305 -13.47 -22.26 -13.85
C LEU A 305 -12.32 -22.69 -12.91
N LEU A 306 -11.99 -21.98 -11.82
CA LEU A 306 -11.02 -22.51 -10.83
C LEU A 306 -11.60 -22.86 -9.45
N ILE A 307 -12.88 -22.59 -9.19
CA ILE A 307 -13.50 -22.87 -7.88
C ILE A 307 -14.47 -24.07 -7.94
N ASP A 308 -14.91 -24.49 -9.14
CA ASP A 308 -15.86 -25.61 -9.35
C ASP A 308 -15.28 -26.80 -10.13
N GLN A 309 -13.97 -26.84 -10.37
CA GLN A 309 -13.35 -28.10 -10.74
C GLN A 309 -13.00 -28.81 -9.44
N PRO A 310 -13.63 -29.95 -9.08
CA PRO A 310 -13.03 -30.80 -8.07
C PRO A 310 -11.57 -31.00 -8.49
N SER A 311 -10.64 -30.82 -7.55
CA SER A 311 -9.25 -31.23 -7.73
C SER A 311 -9.28 -32.55 -8.48
N ALA A 312 -8.62 -32.60 -9.64
CA ALA A 312 -8.33 -33.87 -10.29
C ALA A 312 -7.37 -34.61 -9.34
N ALA A 313 -7.94 -35.16 -8.27
CA ALA A 313 -7.36 -36.21 -7.50
C ALA A 313 -7.24 -37.37 -8.47
N ASP A 314 -5.98 -37.77 -8.62
CA ASP A 314 -5.41 -38.90 -9.34
C ASP A 314 -6.40 -39.87 -9.98
N PRO A 315 -6.23 -40.23 -11.27
CA PRO A 315 -6.99 -41.33 -11.85
C PRO A 315 -6.78 -42.54 -10.95
N GLU A 316 -7.91 -42.98 -10.39
CA GLU A 316 -8.10 -44.17 -9.59
C GLU A 316 -7.15 -45.26 -10.10
N VAL A 317 -6.16 -45.60 -9.29
CA VAL A 317 -5.31 -46.77 -9.49
C VAL A 317 -6.27 -47.94 -9.58
N ALA A 318 -6.53 -48.40 -10.80
CA ALA A 318 -7.24 -49.63 -11.06
C ALA A 318 -6.55 -50.70 -10.22
N ALA A 319 -7.29 -51.26 -9.26
CA ALA A 319 -6.79 -52.31 -8.39
C ALA A 319 -6.30 -53.46 -9.26
N ASP A 320 -4.97 -53.58 -9.36
CA ASP A 320 -4.32 -54.78 -9.87
C ASP A 320 -4.57 -55.90 -8.84
N PRO A 321 -5.32 -56.96 -9.17
CA PRO A 321 -5.67 -58.02 -8.22
C PRO A 321 -4.47 -58.91 -7.84
N THR A 322 -3.24 -58.58 -8.26
CA THR A 322 -2.07 -59.43 -8.03
C THR A 322 -1.15 -58.98 -6.88
N VAL A 323 -1.45 -57.88 -6.18
CA VAL A 323 -0.61 -57.43 -5.06
C VAL A 323 -1.15 -57.95 -3.72
N VAL A 324 -0.49 -58.97 -3.18
CA VAL A 324 -0.75 -59.49 -1.82
C VAL A 324 -0.25 -58.48 -0.78
N PRO A 325 -1.08 -58.04 0.19
CA PRO A 325 -0.65 -57.06 1.17
C PRO A 325 0.30 -57.67 2.21
N PHE A 326 1.40 -56.96 2.47
CA PHE A 326 2.38 -57.30 3.50
C PHE A 326 1.78 -57.14 4.89
N ARG A 327 1.74 -58.23 5.67
CA ARG A 327 1.21 -58.27 7.05
C ARG A 327 2.32 -57.81 8.01
N GLN A 328 2.10 -56.71 8.74
CA GLN A 328 3.01 -56.34 9.84
C GLN A 328 2.93 -57.36 10.98
N PRO A 329 4.04 -57.72 11.66
CA PRO A 329 4.00 -58.63 12.79
C PRO A 329 3.54 -57.94 14.07
N ASP A 330 2.70 -58.66 14.81
CA ASP A 330 2.20 -58.41 16.16
C ASP A 330 3.33 -58.16 17.17
N GLN A 331 3.22 -57.07 17.94
CA GLN A 331 4.03 -56.83 19.13
C GLN A 331 3.30 -57.37 20.35
N SER A 332 3.54 -58.63 20.72
CA SER A 332 3.32 -59.08 22.09
C SER A 332 4.18 -60.29 22.47
N THR A 333 4.85 -60.14 23.61
CA THR A 333 5.55 -61.14 24.43
C THR A 333 6.89 -61.68 23.93
N THR A 334 7.97 -61.39 24.65
CA THR A 334 8.58 -62.34 25.63
C THR A 334 9.82 -61.73 26.29
N GLU A 335 9.99 -62.08 27.56
CA GLU A 335 10.99 -61.62 28.54
C GLU A 335 12.43 -62.02 28.16
N VAL A 336 13.43 -61.25 28.64
CA VAL A 336 14.83 -61.65 28.64
C VAL A 336 15.37 -61.62 30.09
N PRO A 337 16.01 -62.71 30.58
CA PRO A 337 16.41 -62.86 31.97
C PRO A 337 17.79 -62.25 32.27
N ALA A 338 18.02 -61.96 33.55
CA ALA A 338 19.28 -61.48 34.11
C ALA A 338 20.33 -62.60 34.30
N GLN A 339 21.58 -62.34 33.91
CA GLN A 339 22.81 -63.01 34.39
C GLN A 339 23.93 -61.97 34.42
N ARG A 340 24.38 -61.49 35.59
CA ARG A 340 25.42 -62.00 36.51
C ARG A 340 26.85 -62.07 35.93
N ASP A 341 27.70 -61.31 36.61
CA ASP A 341 29.16 -61.21 36.57
C ASP A 341 29.95 -62.52 36.38
N ARG A 342 31.13 -62.41 35.74
CA ARG A 342 32.41 -62.85 36.34
C ARG A 342 33.65 -62.33 35.60
N ALA A 343 34.58 -61.86 36.43
CA ALA A 343 35.97 -61.47 36.25
C ALA A 343 36.82 -62.19 35.19
N ALA A 344 37.73 -61.42 34.58
CA ALA A 344 39.18 -61.64 34.60
C ALA A 344 39.90 -60.30 34.43
#